data_AF-A0A0F4GDC5-F1
#
_entry.id   AF-A0A0F4GDC5-F1
#
_cell.length_a   1.000
_cell.length_b   1.000
_cell.length_c   1.000
_cell.angle_alpha   90.00
_cell.angle_beta   90.00
_cell.angle_gamma   90.00
#
_symmetry.space_group_name_H-M   'P 1'
#
loop_
_entity.id
_entity.type
_entity.pdbx_description
1 polymer ?
#
loop_
_entity_poly.entity_id
_entity_poly.type
_entity_poly.pdbx_seq_one_letter_code
_entity_poly.pdbx_strand_id
1 'polypeptide(L)'
;MALSLSQKSNMFSPSTRGLTLGAGGLIIILLVFLSSHSGSYNPLDIATGKSRGYDHDRLLQDASNSTLGFQKIFVISLPSRTDHRDAMSLASAFTGLEIEYVDGVTEVNEGALPPHDEKFKLSDKSYGSWRAHMNALRLIVEQNLTTALVLEDDVDWDLRIKSQMQDFGRASQLLIQPGQAGQEERDISETPRTRSHTSPYGDIDRWDLLWLGHCGSHLPQPTDDNSNPTVPLDRVVFKDDQTVPETQHLRFEFGGDALKKEYGNHTRVYSHGRRNVCNFAYGLSQQGARRFLHELAVVRLTSSTDLMFQHMCDGFKRRTRHTCLSVQPPLFESHRKVAIDAGLNNAGEDGDEGYDNEGFTPNIRWATMVNFPKLLAGETDYLDWSKDGEPRREHRAKQKAATSTGN
;
A
#
# COMPACT_ATOMS: atom_id res chain seq x y z
N MET A 1 -39.14 61.13 44.30
CA MET A 1 -39.25 60.41 45.58
C MET A 1 -37.95 59.60 45.73
N ALA A 2 -36.88 60.11 46.35
CA ALA A 2 -36.64 60.22 47.81
C ALA A 2 -36.90 58.86 48.51
N LEU A 3 -35.96 58.14 49.14
CA LEU A 3 -34.83 58.46 50.05
C LEU A 3 -33.68 57.43 49.86
N SER A 4 -32.37 57.70 49.91
CA SER A 4 -31.49 58.31 50.94
C SER A 4 -31.23 57.41 52.16
N LEU A 5 -30.04 56.78 52.27
CA LEU A 5 -28.99 56.88 53.35
C LEU A 5 -28.67 55.45 53.86
N SER A 6 -27.52 55.04 54.40
CA SER A 6 -26.20 55.60 54.70
C SER A 6 -25.25 54.42 55.01
N GLN A 7 -23.96 54.70 54.93
CA GLN A 7 -22.78 53.87 55.18
C GLN A 7 -22.61 53.48 56.66
N LYS A 8 -22.02 52.29 56.95
CA LYS A 8 -21.02 52.09 58.02
C LYS A 8 -20.36 50.70 58.01
N SER A 9 -19.05 50.71 58.14
CA SER A 9 -18.11 49.61 58.31
C SER A 9 -18.03 49.13 59.76
N ASN A 10 -17.79 47.83 59.99
CA ASN A 10 -16.64 47.29 60.74
C ASN A 10 -16.76 45.77 61.04
N MET A 11 -15.77 45.03 60.51
CA MET A 11 -14.90 44.05 61.19
C MET A 11 -15.53 42.96 62.07
N PHE A 12 -15.48 41.69 61.62
CA PHE A 12 -15.25 40.51 62.48
C PHE A 12 -14.63 39.34 61.68
N SER A 13 -13.74 38.62 62.36
CA SER A 13 -12.72 37.63 61.94
C SER A 13 -13.22 36.38 61.18
N PRO A 14 -12.44 35.81 60.23
CA PRO A 14 -12.64 34.43 59.80
C PRO A 14 -11.85 33.46 60.68
N SER A 15 -12.56 32.57 61.36
CA SER A 15 -12.01 31.45 62.08
C SER A 15 -11.33 30.46 61.13
N THR A 16 -10.06 30.20 61.37
CA THR A 16 -9.27 29.09 60.84
C THR A 16 -9.85 27.75 61.29
N ARG A 17 -10.44 26.98 60.36
CA ARG A 17 -10.54 25.51 60.41
C ARG A 17 -11.14 24.98 59.11
N GLY A 18 -10.28 24.56 58.20
CA GLY A 18 -10.69 23.94 56.94
C GLY A 18 -9.60 23.90 55.87
N LEU A 19 -8.34 23.70 56.25
CA LEU A 19 -7.22 23.68 55.30
C LEU A 19 -6.13 22.70 55.75
N THR A 20 -6.52 21.47 56.09
CA THR A 20 -5.57 20.40 56.43
C THR A 20 -5.90 19.04 55.79
N LEU A 21 -6.84 18.98 54.84
CA LEU A 21 -7.15 17.75 54.08
C LEU A 21 -6.84 17.83 52.57
N GLY A 22 -6.57 19.03 52.02
CA GLY A 22 -6.21 19.21 50.61
C GLY A 22 -4.71 19.08 50.30
N ALA A 23 -3.83 19.39 51.26
CA ALA A 23 -2.38 19.38 51.04
C ALA A 23 -1.79 17.95 51.07
N GLY A 24 -2.33 17.05 51.89
CA GLY A 24 -1.86 15.66 51.97
C GLY A 24 -2.15 14.86 50.70
N GLY A 25 -3.33 15.04 50.10
CA GLY A 25 -3.70 14.36 48.84
C GLY A 25 -2.85 14.80 47.65
N LEU A 26 -2.55 16.09 47.54
CA LEU A 26 -1.68 16.63 46.49
C LEU A 26 -0.23 16.14 46.61
N ILE A 27 0.30 16.05 47.83
CA ILE A 27 1.67 15.51 48.07
C ILE A 27 1.74 14.01 47.74
N ILE A 28 0.71 13.24 48.06
CA ILE A 28 0.66 11.80 47.72
C ILE A 28 0.57 11.60 46.20
N ILE A 29 -0.25 12.40 45.49
CA ILE A 29 -0.33 12.32 44.02
C ILE A 29 1.00 12.73 43.37
N LEU A 30 1.67 13.76 43.89
CA LEU A 30 3.00 14.18 43.41
C LEU A 30 4.09 13.14 43.70
N LEU A 31 4.05 12.46 44.86
CA LEU A 31 4.98 11.38 45.19
C LEU A 31 4.73 10.13 44.36
N VAL A 32 3.47 9.79 44.03
CA VAL A 32 3.14 8.70 43.10
C VAL A 32 3.62 9.04 41.68
N PHE A 33 3.43 10.28 41.21
CA PHE A 33 3.95 10.72 39.90
C PHE A 33 5.48 10.75 39.85
N LEU A 34 6.14 11.20 40.93
CA LEU A 34 7.60 11.21 41.01
C LEU A 34 8.19 9.81 41.16
N SER A 35 7.49 8.88 41.83
CA SER A 35 7.90 7.47 41.95
C SER A 35 7.62 6.65 40.69
N SER A 36 6.67 7.09 39.84
CA SER A 36 6.40 6.48 38.53
C SER A 36 7.17 7.13 37.37
N HIS A 37 7.86 8.25 37.60
CA HIS A 37 8.80 8.88 36.65
C HIS A 37 10.28 8.78 37.06
N SER A 38 10.60 8.18 38.19
CA SER A 38 11.98 7.79 38.54
C SER A 38 12.28 6.37 38.06
N GLY A 39 11.98 6.10 36.78
CA GLY A 39 12.73 5.11 36.02
C GLY A 39 14.10 5.72 35.72
N SER A 40 15.14 5.25 36.41
CA SER A 40 16.52 5.59 36.08
C SER A 40 16.78 5.35 34.59
N TYR A 41 16.90 6.43 33.82
CA TYR A 41 17.58 6.38 32.54
C TYR A 41 19.06 6.16 32.84
N ASN A 42 19.48 4.90 32.87
CA ASN A 42 20.88 4.54 32.80
C ASN A 42 21.35 4.83 31.36
N PRO A 43 22.28 5.78 31.12
CA PRO A 43 23.00 5.81 29.87
C PRO A 43 24.05 4.69 29.94
N LEU A 44 24.07 3.85 28.90
CA LEU A 44 25.02 2.74 28.71
C LEU A 44 24.83 1.53 29.64
N ASP A 45 23.85 0.69 29.29
CA ASP A 45 24.06 -0.76 29.32
C ASP A 45 24.32 -1.22 27.88
N ILE A 46 25.60 -1.31 27.51
CA ILE A 46 26.03 -2.26 26.47
C ILE A 46 25.92 -3.63 27.13
N ALA A 47 24.68 -4.07 27.34
CA ALA A 47 24.41 -5.47 27.53
C ALA A 47 24.68 -6.11 26.18
N THR A 48 25.74 -6.92 26.11
CA THR A 48 25.90 -7.96 25.11
C THR A 48 24.72 -8.92 25.24
N GLY A 49 23.55 -8.48 24.77
CA GLY A 49 22.43 -9.34 24.49
C GLY A 49 22.92 -10.25 23.38
N LYS A 50 23.17 -11.51 23.72
CA LYS A 50 23.15 -12.59 22.72
C LYS A 50 21.91 -12.34 21.88
N SER A 51 22.11 -11.86 20.65
CA SER A 51 21.08 -11.82 19.63
C SER A 51 20.46 -13.20 19.65
N ARG A 52 19.25 -13.28 20.19
CA ARG A 52 18.41 -14.46 20.09
C ARG A 52 18.06 -14.45 18.62
N GLY A 53 18.94 -15.05 17.81
CA GLY A 53 18.88 -14.97 16.36
C GLY A 53 17.46 -15.31 15.96
N TYR A 54 16.72 -14.32 15.50
CA TYR A 54 15.46 -14.56 14.83
C TYR A 54 15.83 -15.45 13.67
N ASP A 55 15.34 -16.68 13.70
CA ASP A 55 15.61 -17.65 12.67
C ASP A 55 15.19 -17.03 11.34
N HIS A 56 16.12 -16.94 10.39
CA HIS A 56 15.89 -16.28 9.11
C HIS A 56 14.71 -16.92 8.36
N ASP A 57 14.58 -18.24 8.50
CA ASP A 57 13.48 -19.00 7.93
C ASP A 57 12.15 -18.61 8.59
N ARG A 58 12.17 -18.26 9.89
CA ARG A 58 11.00 -17.76 10.62
C ARG A 58 10.63 -16.35 10.19
N LEU A 59 11.59 -15.47 9.92
CA LEU A 59 11.30 -14.12 9.43
C LEU A 59 10.65 -14.17 8.05
N LEU A 60 11.14 -15.02 7.14
CA LEU A 60 10.51 -15.20 5.83
C LEU A 60 9.10 -15.82 5.95
N GLN A 61 8.89 -16.72 6.92
CA GLN A 61 7.55 -17.27 7.20
C GLN A 61 6.54 -16.20 7.60
N ASP A 62 6.97 -15.08 8.20
CA ASP A 62 6.07 -13.99 8.58
C ASP A 62 5.36 -13.38 7.36
N ALA A 63 5.91 -13.48 6.14
CA ALA A 63 5.22 -13.05 4.91
C ALA A 63 3.92 -13.83 4.62
N SER A 64 3.69 -14.96 5.30
CA SER A 64 2.44 -15.75 5.22
C SER A 64 1.50 -15.56 6.41
N ASN A 65 1.80 -14.68 7.35
CA ASN A 65 0.91 -14.41 8.49
C ASN A 65 -0.35 -13.61 8.04
N SER A 66 -1.21 -13.22 8.99
CA SER A 66 -2.43 -12.46 8.69
C SER A 66 -2.20 -11.05 8.16
N THR A 67 -1.00 -10.50 8.33
CA THR A 67 -0.62 -9.16 7.86
C THR A 67 0.40 -9.21 6.73
N LEU A 68 0.64 -10.39 6.14
CA LEU A 68 1.66 -10.62 5.10
C LEU A 68 3.03 -10.06 5.53
N GLY A 69 3.42 -10.21 6.80
CA GLY A 69 4.72 -9.75 7.30
C GLY A 69 4.85 -8.23 7.49
N PHE A 70 3.79 -7.46 7.22
CA PHE A 70 3.68 -6.05 7.60
C PHE A 70 3.16 -5.92 9.04
N GLN A 71 3.29 -4.76 9.68
CA GLN A 71 2.60 -4.56 10.96
C GLN A 71 1.10 -4.34 10.81
N LYS A 72 0.68 -3.70 9.71
CA LYS A 72 -0.72 -3.44 9.38
C LYS A 72 -0.96 -3.52 7.88
N ILE A 73 -2.18 -3.90 7.51
CA ILE A 73 -2.71 -3.75 6.16
C ILE A 73 -3.81 -2.70 6.22
N PHE A 74 -3.64 -1.59 5.51
CA PHE A 74 -4.64 -0.55 5.34
C PHE A 74 -5.36 -0.71 4.02
N VAL A 75 -6.68 -0.54 4.02
CA VAL A 75 -7.49 -0.43 2.79
C VAL A 75 -8.07 0.97 2.71
N ILE A 76 -7.73 1.71 1.67
CA ILE A 76 -8.32 3.01 1.37
C ILE A 76 -9.67 2.79 0.73
N SER A 77 -10.74 3.14 1.44
CA SER A 77 -12.11 2.96 0.95
C SER A 77 -12.98 4.16 1.31
N LEU A 78 -13.74 4.66 0.34
CA LEU A 78 -14.74 5.70 0.61
C LEU A 78 -15.76 5.18 1.65
N PRO A 79 -16.09 5.95 2.70
CA PRO A 79 -17.11 5.55 3.67
C PRO A 79 -18.47 5.22 3.05
N SER A 80 -18.79 5.85 1.92
CA SER A 80 -20.03 5.61 1.16
C SER A 80 -20.02 4.35 0.30
N ARG A 81 -18.86 3.73 0.06
CA ARG A 81 -18.71 2.51 -0.77
C ARG A 81 -18.74 1.26 0.11
N THR A 82 -19.85 1.08 0.83
CA THR A 82 -20.04 -0.09 1.68
C THR A 82 -19.99 -1.39 0.87
N ASP A 83 -20.40 -1.36 -0.40
CA ASP A 83 -20.29 -2.49 -1.33
C ASP A 83 -18.84 -2.95 -1.54
N HIS A 84 -17.86 -2.02 -1.53
CA HIS A 84 -16.43 -2.36 -1.62
C HIS A 84 -15.92 -2.90 -0.29
N ARG A 85 -16.29 -2.28 0.83
CA ARG A 85 -15.91 -2.76 2.17
C ARG A 85 -16.47 -4.16 2.46
N ASP A 86 -17.69 -4.47 2.04
CA ASP A 86 -18.29 -5.79 2.23
C ASP A 86 -17.53 -6.86 1.45
N ALA A 87 -17.22 -6.60 0.17
CA ALA A 87 -16.42 -7.50 -0.65
C ALA A 87 -15.00 -7.68 -0.11
N MET A 88 -14.33 -6.59 0.26
CA MET A 88 -12.98 -6.61 0.82
C MET A 88 -12.92 -7.35 2.16
N SER A 89 -13.94 -7.18 3.02
CA SER A 89 -14.05 -7.92 4.29
C SER A 89 -14.22 -9.42 4.06
N LEU A 90 -14.94 -9.82 3.00
CA LEU A 90 -15.10 -11.22 2.64
C LEU A 90 -13.82 -11.81 2.03
N ALA A 91 -13.14 -11.08 1.13
CA ALA A 91 -11.87 -11.50 0.53
C ALA A 91 -10.77 -11.69 1.58
N SER A 92 -10.65 -10.73 2.51
CA SER A 92 -9.70 -10.82 3.62
C SER A 92 -10.03 -11.98 4.56
N ALA A 93 -11.31 -12.22 4.88
CA ALA A 93 -11.70 -13.37 5.69
C ALA A 93 -11.34 -14.72 5.01
N PHE A 94 -11.61 -14.88 3.71
CA PHE A 94 -11.30 -16.13 3.00
C PHE A 94 -9.81 -16.42 2.86
N THR A 95 -8.99 -15.37 2.77
CA THR A 95 -7.52 -15.52 2.68
C THR A 95 -6.82 -15.38 4.04
N GLY A 96 -7.59 -15.14 5.10
CA GLY A 96 -7.12 -14.98 6.48
C GLY A 96 -6.18 -13.78 6.62
N LEU A 97 -6.56 -12.64 6.03
CA LEU A 97 -5.89 -11.36 6.15
C LEU A 97 -6.59 -10.47 7.17
N GLU A 98 -5.81 -9.71 7.93
CA GLU A 98 -6.29 -8.71 8.87
C GLU A 98 -6.10 -7.31 8.26
N ILE A 99 -7.21 -6.61 8.04
CA ILE A 99 -7.24 -5.31 7.36
C ILE A 99 -7.87 -4.23 8.25
N GLU A 100 -7.40 -3.00 8.09
CA GLU A 100 -7.97 -1.81 8.71
C GLU A 100 -8.35 -0.80 7.63
N TYR A 101 -9.54 -0.20 7.72
CA TYR A 101 -9.96 0.81 6.74
C TYR A 101 -9.39 2.19 7.05
N VAL A 102 -8.91 2.86 6.00
CA VAL A 102 -8.63 4.29 5.98
C VAL A 102 -9.68 4.95 5.09
N ASP A 103 -10.37 5.94 5.63
CA ASP A 103 -11.43 6.62 4.88
C ASP A 103 -10.85 7.34 3.66
N GLY A 104 -11.40 7.01 2.49
CA GLY A 104 -11.17 7.75 1.26
C GLY A 104 -11.75 9.17 1.34
N VAL A 105 -11.34 10.02 0.40
CA VAL A 105 -11.69 11.45 0.40
C VAL A 105 -12.32 11.84 -0.93
N THR A 106 -13.46 12.54 -0.89
CA THR A 106 -14.13 13.08 -2.08
C THR A 106 -13.91 14.58 -2.26
N GLU A 107 -13.67 15.30 -1.17
CA GLU A 107 -13.54 16.75 -1.15
C GLU A 107 -12.24 17.16 -0.46
N VAL A 108 -11.47 18.02 -1.11
CA VAL A 108 -10.20 18.54 -0.59
C VAL A 108 -10.26 20.06 -0.56
N ASN A 109 -9.95 20.65 0.60
CA ASN A 109 -9.86 22.10 0.73
C ASN A 109 -8.64 22.62 -0.06
N GLU A 110 -8.84 23.61 -0.93
CA GLU A 110 -7.74 24.20 -1.73
C GLU A 110 -6.61 24.75 -0.87
N GLY A 111 -6.92 25.35 0.29
CA GLY A 111 -5.93 25.86 1.24
C GLY A 111 -5.13 24.77 1.97
N ALA A 112 -5.54 23.50 1.86
CA ALA A 112 -4.81 22.35 2.40
C ALA A 112 -3.91 21.67 1.34
N LEU A 113 -3.93 22.14 0.09
CA LEU A 113 -3.03 21.63 -0.94
C LEU A 113 -1.59 22.09 -0.65
N PRO A 114 -0.59 21.21 -0.83
CA PRO A 114 0.81 21.61 -0.77
C PRO A 114 1.13 22.59 -1.91
N PRO A 115 2.30 23.23 -1.89
CA PRO A 115 2.73 24.09 -2.99
C PRO A 115 2.57 23.39 -4.35
N HIS A 116 2.11 24.13 -5.35
CA HIS A 116 1.94 23.64 -6.73
C HIS A 116 2.03 24.83 -7.69
N ASP A 117 2.32 24.55 -8.95
CA ASP A 117 2.40 25.60 -9.98
C ASP A 117 0.98 26.14 -10.25
N GLU A 118 0.79 27.45 -10.49
CA GLU A 118 -0.55 28.08 -10.63
C GLU A 118 -1.46 27.44 -11.70
N LYS A 119 -0.86 26.84 -12.74
CA LYS A 119 -1.58 26.18 -13.83
C LYS A 119 -1.84 24.69 -13.57
N PHE A 120 -1.27 24.15 -12.50
CA PHE A 120 -1.45 22.76 -12.12
C PHE A 120 -2.85 22.57 -11.54
N LYS A 121 -3.61 21.65 -12.14
CA LYS A 121 -4.94 21.28 -11.66
C LYS A 121 -5.17 19.80 -11.91
N LEU A 122 -5.56 19.09 -10.86
CA LEU A 122 -6.07 17.72 -10.92
C LEU A 122 -7.60 17.72 -10.96
N SER A 123 -8.20 16.60 -11.32
CA SER A 123 -9.63 16.38 -11.09
C SER A 123 -9.91 16.26 -9.60
N ASP A 124 -11.16 16.52 -9.17
CA ASP A 124 -11.56 16.40 -7.76
C ASP A 124 -11.30 14.98 -7.22
N LYS A 125 -11.56 13.96 -8.06
CA LYS A 125 -11.25 12.56 -7.73
C LYS A 125 -9.76 12.33 -7.51
N SER A 126 -8.91 12.93 -8.34
CA SER A 126 -7.45 12.82 -8.22
C SER A 126 -6.93 13.53 -6.97
N TYR A 127 -7.50 14.67 -6.60
CA TYR A 127 -7.22 15.30 -5.30
C TYR A 127 -7.67 14.43 -4.14
N GLY A 128 -8.86 13.83 -4.23
CA GLY A 128 -9.38 12.88 -3.26
C GLY A 128 -8.46 11.66 -3.07
N SER A 129 -8.03 11.03 -4.16
CA SER A 129 -7.04 9.95 -4.16
C SER A 129 -5.75 10.39 -3.46
N TRP A 130 -5.14 11.51 -3.90
CA TRP A 130 -3.94 12.04 -3.25
C TRP A 130 -4.13 12.20 -1.75
N ARG A 131 -5.23 12.84 -1.33
CA ARG A 131 -5.46 13.10 0.09
C ARG A 131 -5.63 11.81 0.88
N ALA A 132 -6.32 10.81 0.34
CA ALA A 132 -6.52 9.52 0.97
C ALA A 132 -5.19 8.76 1.16
N HIS A 133 -4.33 8.68 0.14
CA HIS A 133 -3.01 8.08 0.28
C HIS A 133 -2.14 8.86 1.28
N MET A 134 -2.15 10.19 1.26
CA MET A 134 -1.40 10.98 2.23
C MET A 134 -1.92 10.78 3.67
N ASN A 135 -3.20 10.47 3.87
CA ASN A 135 -3.74 10.09 5.18
C ASN A 135 -3.20 8.73 5.64
N ALA A 136 -3.16 7.73 4.75
CA ALA A 136 -2.56 6.42 5.06
C ALA A 136 -1.07 6.57 5.43
N LEU A 137 -0.29 7.32 4.64
CA LEU A 137 1.12 7.60 4.94
C LEU A 137 1.29 8.33 6.28
N ARG A 138 0.43 9.32 6.56
CA ARG A 138 0.43 10.03 7.85
C ARG A 138 0.15 9.09 9.01
N LEU A 139 -0.79 8.15 8.89
CA LEU A 139 -1.07 7.15 9.94
C LEU A 139 0.14 6.26 10.25
N ILE A 140 0.88 5.82 9.21
CA ILE A 140 2.14 5.07 9.40
C ILE A 140 3.12 5.87 10.26
N VAL A 141 3.25 7.18 10.00
CA VAL A 141 4.14 8.08 10.74
C VAL A 141 3.65 8.33 12.16
N GLU A 142 2.38 8.69 12.33
CA GLU A 142 1.81 9.08 13.63
C GLU A 142 1.70 7.90 14.60
N GLN A 143 1.38 6.71 14.09
CA GLN A 143 1.35 5.48 14.89
C GLN A 143 2.74 4.85 15.06
N ASN A 144 3.78 5.46 14.49
CA ASN A 144 5.15 4.95 14.52
C ASN A 144 5.26 3.49 14.03
N LEU A 145 4.54 3.15 12.96
CA LEU A 145 4.58 1.80 12.39
C LEU A 145 5.91 1.58 11.66
N THR A 146 6.55 0.42 11.85
CA THR A 146 7.75 0.01 11.10
C THR A 146 7.40 -0.21 9.65
N THR A 147 6.36 -0.99 9.35
CA THR A 147 5.89 -1.25 7.99
C THR A 147 4.36 -1.27 7.91
N ALA A 148 3.81 -0.93 6.76
CA ALA A 148 2.41 -1.15 6.45
C ALA A 148 2.21 -1.43 4.95
N LEU A 149 1.25 -2.29 4.64
CA LEU A 149 0.71 -2.48 3.30
C LEU A 149 -0.50 -1.56 3.13
N VAL A 150 -0.62 -0.88 1.99
CA VAL A 150 -1.78 -0.06 1.63
C VAL A 150 -2.39 -0.61 0.36
N LEU A 151 -3.70 -0.84 0.38
CA LEU A 151 -4.52 -1.36 -0.71
C LEU A 151 -5.59 -0.34 -1.10
N GLU A 152 -5.95 -0.27 -2.38
CA GLU A 152 -7.20 0.37 -2.83
C GLU A 152 -8.39 -0.60 -2.60
N ASP A 153 -9.63 -0.09 -2.52
CA ASP A 153 -10.79 -0.91 -2.13
C ASP A 153 -11.43 -1.73 -3.25
N ASP A 154 -10.93 -1.59 -4.47
CA ASP A 154 -11.34 -2.32 -5.66
C ASP A 154 -10.28 -3.30 -6.14
N VAL A 155 -9.29 -3.66 -5.30
CA VAL A 155 -8.26 -4.64 -5.64
C VAL A 155 -8.63 -6.06 -5.23
N ASP A 156 -8.13 -7.03 -5.97
CA ASP A 156 -8.29 -8.46 -5.72
C ASP A 156 -6.93 -9.16 -5.90
N TRP A 157 -6.83 -10.38 -5.38
CA TRP A 157 -5.59 -11.15 -5.33
C TRP A 157 -5.87 -12.65 -5.47
N ASP A 158 -4.83 -13.40 -5.80
CA ASP A 158 -4.93 -14.86 -5.89
C ASP A 158 -5.17 -15.47 -4.50
N LEU A 159 -5.99 -16.51 -4.39
CA LEU A 159 -6.18 -17.26 -3.13
C LEU A 159 -4.87 -17.73 -2.49
N ARG A 160 -3.80 -17.83 -3.29
CA ARG A 160 -2.43 -18.20 -2.88
C ARG A 160 -1.56 -16.99 -2.49
N ILE A 161 -2.15 -15.83 -2.17
CA ILE A 161 -1.40 -14.59 -1.90
C ILE A 161 -0.30 -14.75 -0.83
N LYS A 162 -0.52 -15.57 0.20
CA LYS A 162 0.48 -15.81 1.26
C LYS A 162 1.76 -16.45 0.72
N SER A 163 1.66 -17.46 -0.15
CA SER A 163 2.85 -18.05 -0.79
C SER A 163 3.51 -17.08 -1.76
N GLN A 164 2.71 -16.32 -2.53
CA GLN A 164 3.26 -15.31 -3.44
C GLN A 164 4.03 -14.21 -2.69
N MET A 165 3.56 -13.80 -1.50
CA MET A 165 4.27 -12.83 -0.67
C MET A 165 5.53 -13.41 -0.05
N GLN A 166 5.58 -14.71 0.28
CA GLN A 166 6.83 -15.38 0.64
C GLN A 166 7.84 -15.37 -0.51
N ASP A 167 7.40 -15.63 -1.74
CA ASP A 167 8.26 -15.60 -2.92
C ASP A 167 8.77 -14.18 -3.21
N PHE A 168 7.90 -13.17 -3.07
CA PHE A 168 8.31 -11.78 -3.09
C PHE A 168 9.32 -11.46 -1.97
N GLY A 169 9.15 -12.01 -0.77
CA GLY A 169 10.12 -11.93 0.33
C GLY A 169 11.50 -12.47 -0.03
N ARG A 170 11.57 -13.64 -0.68
CA ARG A 170 12.84 -14.21 -1.18
C ARG A 170 13.49 -13.29 -2.21
N ALA A 171 12.71 -12.87 -3.20
CA ALA A 171 13.19 -12.07 -4.30
C ALA A 171 13.65 -10.66 -3.86
N SER A 172 12.87 -9.99 -3.03
CA SER A 172 13.20 -8.66 -2.50
C SER A 172 14.51 -8.68 -1.71
N GLN A 173 14.73 -9.71 -0.88
CA GLN A 173 15.99 -9.87 -0.16
C GLN A 173 17.18 -10.04 -1.09
N LEU A 174 17.05 -10.79 -2.19
CA LEU A 174 18.11 -10.92 -3.19
C LEU A 174 18.38 -9.59 -3.91
N LEU A 175 17.34 -8.79 -4.19
CA LEU A 175 17.47 -7.51 -4.90
C LEU A 175 18.20 -6.43 -4.10
N ILE A 176 18.09 -6.42 -2.77
CA ILE A 176 18.65 -5.34 -1.92
C ILE A 176 19.96 -5.71 -1.21
N GLN A 177 20.73 -6.67 -1.74
CA GLN A 177 21.97 -7.11 -1.13
C GLN A 177 23.04 -6.00 -1.09
N PRO A 178 23.77 -5.81 0.03
CA PRO A 178 24.76 -4.73 0.14
C PRO A 178 25.92 -4.93 -0.84
N GLY A 179 26.32 -3.86 -1.51
CA GLY A 179 27.43 -3.90 -2.46
C GLY A 179 27.15 -4.69 -3.75
N GLN A 180 25.90 -5.09 -3.99
CA GLN A 180 25.43 -5.60 -5.28
C GLN A 180 24.51 -4.56 -5.90
N ALA A 181 24.98 -3.95 -6.98
CA ALA A 181 24.17 -3.20 -7.92
C ALA A 181 24.71 -3.56 -9.30
N GLY A 182 24.00 -4.40 -10.03
CA GLY A 182 24.48 -5.07 -11.22
C GLY A 182 23.43 -5.19 -12.31
N GLN A 183 23.85 -5.82 -13.42
CA GLN A 183 23.00 -6.27 -14.52
C GLN A 183 22.87 -7.80 -14.44
N GLU A 184 22.54 -8.32 -13.25
CA GLU A 184 22.46 -9.78 -13.03
C GLU A 184 21.00 -10.24 -12.96
N GLU A 185 20.68 -11.25 -13.77
CA GLU A 185 19.48 -12.05 -13.59
C GLU A 185 19.80 -13.20 -12.64
N ARG A 186 19.01 -13.32 -11.57
CA ARG A 186 19.14 -14.36 -10.53
C ARG A 186 17.92 -15.26 -10.48
N ASP A 187 18.13 -16.50 -10.10
CA ASP A 187 17.02 -17.42 -9.83
C ASP A 187 16.48 -17.21 -8.41
N ILE A 188 15.16 -17.31 -8.21
CA ILE A 188 14.52 -17.14 -6.90
C ILE A 188 15.01 -18.16 -5.85
N SER A 189 15.53 -19.32 -6.29
CA SER A 189 16.09 -20.35 -5.41
C SER A 189 17.47 -19.99 -4.84
N GLU A 190 18.10 -18.93 -5.33
CA GLU A 190 19.37 -18.44 -4.79
C GLU A 190 19.24 -17.97 -3.34
N THR A 191 20.33 -18.12 -2.59
CA THR A 191 20.39 -17.66 -1.19
C THR A 191 21.05 -16.29 -1.10
N PRO A 192 20.45 -15.31 -0.40
CA PRO A 192 21.07 -14.00 -0.23
C PRO A 192 22.39 -14.10 0.54
N ARG A 193 23.38 -13.29 0.13
CA ARG A 193 24.72 -13.22 0.78
C ARG A 193 24.63 -12.78 2.24
N THR A 194 23.69 -11.90 2.52
CA THR A 194 23.41 -11.35 3.84
C THR A 194 21.95 -11.63 4.19
N ARG A 195 21.74 -12.15 5.41
CA ARG A 195 20.40 -12.47 5.91
C ARG A 195 19.69 -11.20 6.36
N SER A 196 18.39 -11.12 6.08
CA SER A 196 17.51 -10.10 6.67
C SER A 196 17.28 -10.38 8.15
N HIS A 197 17.15 -9.31 8.95
CA HIS A 197 16.91 -9.37 10.39
C HIS A 197 15.69 -8.58 10.84
N THR A 198 15.19 -7.63 10.03
CA THR A 198 14.16 -6.68 10.47
C THR A 198 12.83 -6.79 9.72
N SER A 199 12.79 -7.44 8.55
CA SER A 199 11.57 -7.64 7.76
C SER A 199 11.70 -8.86 6.82
N PRO A 200 10.61 -9.58 6.52
CA PRO A 200 10.60 -10.65 5.50
C PRO A 200 11.01 -10.16 4.10
N TYR A 201 10.89 -8.86 3.84
CA TYR A 201 11.19 -8.23 2.56
C TYR A 201 12.62 -7.66 2.47
N GLY A 202 13.48 -8.06 3.40
CA GLY A 202 14.81 -7.48 3.57
C GLY A 202 14.82 -6.33 4.58
N ASP A 203 16.02 -5.95 5.02
CA ASP A 203 16.12 -5.01 6.13
C ASP A 203 15.46 -3.66 5.83
N ILE A 204 14.75 -3.15 6.83
CA ILE A 204 13.81 -2.03 6.69
C ILE A 204 14.47 -0.71 6.28
N ASP A 205 15.78 -0.59 6.49
CA ASP A 205 16.60 0.54 6.10
C ASP A 205 17.05 0.48 4.63
N ARG A 206 16.92 -0.69 3.97
CA ARG A 206 17.36 -0.95 2.60
C ARG A 206 16.27 -0.75 1.54
N TRP A 207 15.01 -0.58 1.93
CA TRP A 207 13.91 -0.32 1.00
C TRP A 207 12.96 0.76 1.52
N ASP A 208 12.33 1.47 0.60
CA ASP A 208 11.35 2.54 0.90
C ASP A 208 9.93 2.07 0.58
N LEU A 209 9.74 1.48 -0.61
CA LEU A 209 8.43 1.07 -1.12
C LEU A 209 8.49 -0.30 -1.83
N LEU A 210 7.47 -1.12 -1.62
CA LEU A 210 7.25 -2.39 -2.31
C LEU A 210 5.99 -2.23 -3.16
N TRP A 211 6.11 -2.14 -4.48
CA TRP A 211 5.01 -1.95 -5.41
C TRP A 211 4.44 -3.31 -5.81
N LEU A 212 3.45 -3.77 -5.06
CA LEU A 212 2.91 -5.14 -5.14
C LEU A 212 1.73 -5.26 -6.11
N GLY A 213 1.04 -4.15 -6.36
CA GLY A 213 -0.07 -4.06 -7.30
C GLY A 213 0.00 -2.77 -8.11
N HIS A 214 -0.11 -2.90 -9.43
CA HIS A 214 0.02 -1.81 -10.39
C HIS A 214 -0.66 -2.20 -11.70
N CYS A 215 -1.19 -1.24 -12.45
CA CYS A 215 -1.73 -1.49 -13.79
C CYS A 215 -0.61 -1.54 -14.85
N GLY A 216 0.57 -1.00 -14.55
CA GLY A 216 1.68 -0.97 -15.48
C GLY A 216 3.02 -0.83 -14.77
N SER A 217 4.02 -1.55 -15.28
CA SER A 217 5.43 -1.42 -14.88
C SER A 217 6.31 -1.77 -16.07
N HIS A 218 7.54 -1.25 -16.05
CA HIS A 218 8.59 -1.64 -16.98
C HIS A 218 9.66 -2.43 -16.24
N LEU A 219 10.28 -3.39 -16.91
CA LEU A 219 11.55 -3.93 -16.42
C LEU A 219 12.64 -2.89 -16.66
N PRO A 220 13.50 -2.58 -15.68
CA PRO A 220 14.65 -1.70 -15.89
C PRO A 220 15.49 -2.15 -17.10
N GLN A 221 15.87 -1.22 -17.97
CA GLN A 221 16.67 -1.50 -19.17
C GLN A 221 17.95 -0.65 -19.22
N PRO A 222 19.05 -1.14 -19.84
CA PRO A 222 20.29 -0.36 -19.98
C PRO A 222 20.15 0.93 -20.79
N THR A 223 19.19 0.98 -21.72
CA THR A 223 18.95 2.10 -22.64
C THR A 223 17.88 3.08 -22.12
N ASP A 224 17.42 2.88 -20.89
CA ASP A 224 16.57 3.83 -20.21
C ASP A 224 17.26 5.21 -20.19
N ASP A 225 16.68 6.16 -20.93
CA ASP A 225 17.18 7.49 -21.28
C ASP A 225 18.36 8.00 -20.43
N ASN A 226 19.49 8.32 -21.10
CA ASN A 226 20.78 8.78 -20.53
C ASN A 226 20.66 10.04 -19.64
N SER A 227 19.46 10.62 -19.50
CA SER A 227 19.11 11.69 -18.57
C SER A 227 18.88 11.21 -17.13
N ASN A 228 18.77 9.90 -16.87
CA ASN A 228 18.53 9.37 -15.52
C ASN A 228 19.25 8.02 -15.25
N PRO A 229 20.57 8.02 -15.01
CA PRO A 229 21.28 6.83 -14.58
C PRO A 229 20.96 6.61 -13.11
N THR A 230 20.45 5.44 -12.68
CA THR A 230 20.67 4.85 -11.32
C THR A 230 19.63 3.81 -10.86
N VAL A 231 18.59 3.46 -11.63
CA VAL A 231 17.75 2.31 -11.25
C VAL A 231 18.55 1.03 -11.49
N PRO A 232 18.80 0.18 -10.48
CA PRO A 232 19.52 -1.07 -10.67
C PRO A 232 18.78 -1.99 -11.64
N LEU A 233 19.55 -2.70 -12.46
CA LEU A 233 19.03 -3.54 -13.54
C LEU A 233 18.86 -5.00 -13.12
N ASP A 234 19.24 -5.32 -11.88
CA ASP A 234 19.12 -6.66 -11.30
C ASP A 234 17.66 -7.14 -11.34
N ARG A 235 17.51 -8.43 -11.65
CA ARG A 235 16.22 -9.12 -11.70
C ARG A 235 16.32 -10.41 -10.92
N VAL A 236 15.23 -10.79 -10.26
CA VAL A 236 15.04 -12.15 -9.74
C VAL A 236 13.91 -12.79 -10.52
N VAL A 237 14.14 -14.01 -11.00
CA VAL A 237 13.21 -14.72 -11.87
C VAL A 237 12.70 -15.97 -11.15
N PHE A 238 11.38 -16.16 -11.18
CA PHE A 238 10.73 -17.38 -10.74
C PHE A 238 10.04 -18.03 -11.94
N LYS A 239 10.63 -19.13 -12.42
CA LYS A 239 10.08 -19.95 -13.49
C LYS A 239 9.07 -20.95 -12.94
N ASP A 240 8.14 -21.37 -13.78
CA ASP A 240 7.11 -22.38 -13.48
C ASP A 240 6.17 -21.99 -12.32
N ASP A 241 5.99 -20.69 -12.10
CA ASP A 241 5.02 -20.15 -11.13
C ASP A 241 3.59 -20.42 -11.60
N GLN A 242 2.93 -21.39 -10.96
CA GLN A 242 1.55 -21.81 -11.25
C GLN A 242 0.50 -20.72 -10.97
N THR A 243 0.88 -19.62 -10.34
CA THR A 243 0.02 -18.46 -10.11
C THR A 243 0.07 -17.44 -11.25
N VAL A 244 1.11 -17.51 -12.10
CA VAL A 244 1.24 -16.71 -13.32
C VAL A 244 0.55 -17.43 -14.47
N PRO A 245 -0.29 -16.77 -15.28
CA PRO A 245 -0.89 -17.42 -16.44
C PRO A 245 0.09 -17.53 -17.62
N GLU A 246 -0.29 -18.24 -18.67
CA GLU A 246 0.47 -18.24 -19.91
C GLU A 246 0.57 -16.83 -20.53
N THR A 247 1.64 -16.58 -21.29
CA THR A 247 1.98 -15.24 -21.82
C THR A 247 0.88 -14.66 -22.72
N GLN A 248 0.06 -15.50 -23.37
CA GLN A 248 -1.09 -15.03 -24.14
C GLN A 248 -2.25 -14.53 -23.30
N HIS A 249 -2.25 -14.69 -21.97
CA HIS A 249 -3.28 -14.13 -21.08
C HIS A 249 -2.83 -12.83 -20.41
N LEU A 250 -1.52 -12.61 -20.27
CA LEU A 250 -0.95 -11.43 -19.62
C LEU A 250 -1.47 -10.12 -20.24
N ARG A 251 -1.82 -9.18 -19.36
CA ARG A 251 -2.23 -7.81 -19.69
C ARG A 251 -1.23 -6.84 -19.08
N PHE A 252 -0.73 -5.95 -19.93
CA PHE A 252 0.30 -4.99 -19.54
C PHE A 252 -0.26 -3.59 -19.32
N GLU A 253 -1.51 -3.32 -19.75
CA GLU A 253 -2.17 -2.01 -19.75
C GLU A 253 -1.20 -0.85 -20.07
N PHE A 254 -0.73 -0.11 -19.07
CA PHE A 254 0.17 1.05 -19.21
C PHE A 254 1.68 0.70 -19.07
N GLY A 255 2.00 -0.57 -18.90
CA GLY A 255 3.35 -1.12 -18.75
C GLY A 255 4.00 -1.58 -20.06
N GLY A 256 5.24 -2.05 -19.95
CA GLY A 256 6.00 -2.60 -21.06
C GLY A 256 5.72 -4.08 -21.31
N ASP A 257 5.90 -4.55 -22.55
CA ASP A 257 5.70 -5.95 -22.95
C ASP A 257 6.95 -6.83 -22.83
N ALA A 258 8.00 -6.33 -22.17
CA ALA A 258 9.27 -7.02 -21.95
C ALA A 258 9.08 -8.40 -21.30
N LEU A 259 8.21 -8.51 -20.30
CA LEU A 259 7.92 -9.79 -19.64
C LEU A 259 7.46 -10.86 -20.66
N LYS A 260 6.57 -10.49 -21.58
CA LYS A 260 6.07 -11.41 -22.63
C LYS A 260 7.12 -11.74 -23.69
N LYS A 261 7.98 -10.79 -24.02
CA LYS A 261 8.98 -10.95 -25.08
C LYS A 261 10.21 -11.73 -24.63
N GLU A 262 10.61 -11.54 -23.38
CA GLU A 262 11.89 -12.02 -22.84
C GLU A 262 11.73 -13.33 -22.06
N TYR A 263 10.54 -13.61 -21.51
CA TYR A 263 10.30 -14.76 -20.62
C TYR A 263 9.18 -15.68 -21.14
N GLY A 264 9.27 -16.96 -20.76
CA GLY A 264 8.29 -17.98 -21.12
C GLY A 264 7.01 -17.93 -20.28
N ASN A 265 6.06 -18.82 -20.58
CA ASN A 265 4.85 -19.02 -19.78
C ASN A 265 5.21 -19.27 -18.30
N HIS A 266 4.30 -18.90 -17.39
CA HIS A 266 4.47 -19.13 -15.95
C HIS A 266 5.75 -18.53 -15.35
N THR A 267 6.21 -17.40 -15.89
CA THR A 267 7.40 -16.70 -15.35
C THR A 267 7.00 -15.42 -14.63
N ARG A 268 7.40 -15.31 -13.37
CA ARG A 268 7.32 -14.07 -12.59
C ARG A 268 8.70 -13.43 -12.49
N VAL A 269 8.76 -12.11 -12.65
CA VAL A 269 10.01 -11.33 -12.55
C VAL A 269 9.84 -10.29 -11.46
N TYR A 270 10.83 -10.22 -10.58
CA TYR A 270 10.94 -9.22 -9.53
C TYR A 270 12.12 -8.30 -9.86
N SER A 271 11.93 -6.99 -9.71
CA SER A 271 12.96 -6.01 -10.06
C SER A 271 12.85 -4.77 -9.18
N HIS A 272 13.78 -3.84 -9.36
CA HIS A 272 13.52 -2.47 -8.93
C HIS A 272 12.33 -1.89 -9.70
N GLY A 273 11.54 -1.05 -9.02
CA GLY A 273 10.43 -0.34 -9.63
C GLY A 273 10.92 0.60 -10.72
N ARG A 274 10.23 0.58 -11.87
CA ARG A 274 10.55 1.41 -13.02
C ARG A 274 9.28 1.73 -13.79
N ARG A 275 8.96 3.01 -13.91
CA ARG A 275 7.75 3.47 -14.61
C ARG A 275 6.47 2.74 -14.16
N ASN A 276 6.39 2.45 -12.87
CA ASN A 276 5.21 1.91 -12.24
C ASN A 276 4.08 2.95 -12.24
N VAL A 277 2.86 2.52 -12.53
CA VAL A 277 1.66 3.36 -12.53
C VAL A 277 0.48 2.61 -11.91
N CYS A 278 -0.49 3.35 -11.38
CA CYS A 278 -1.49 2.87 -10.43
C CYS A 278 -0.91 2.39 -9.08
N ASN A 279 -1.63 2.66 -7.99
CA ASN A 279 -1.23 2.35 -6.62
C ASN A 279 -2.11 1.26 -5.98
N PHE A 280 -2.56 0.27 -6.76
CA PHE A 280 -3.47 -0.79 -6.31
C PHE A 280 -3.01 -1.42 -4.98
N ALA A 281 -1.73 -1.77 -4.87
CA ALA A 281 -1.15 -2.21 -3.60
C ALA A 281 0.31 -1.79 -3.46
N TYR A 282 0.66 -1.20 -2.33
CA TYR A 282 2.05 -0.90 -2.01
C TYR A 282 2.38 -1.05 -0.52
N GLY A 283 3.54 -1.65 -0.23
CA GLY A 283 4.14 -1.68 1.10
C GLY A 283 5.07 -0.49 1.33
N LEU A 284 5.09 0.07 2.52
CA LEU A 284 6.02 1.14 2.91
C LEU A 284 6.78 0.74 4.17
N SER A 285 8.07 1.08 4.19
CA SER A 285 8.84 1.18 5.42
C SER A 285 8.53 2.51 6.11
N GLN A 286 8.79 2.62 7.41
CA GLN A 286 8.56 3.86 8.15
C GLN A 286 9.32 5.04 7.55
N GLN A 287 10.58 4.80 7.15
CA GLN A 287 11.39 5.82 6.48
C GLN A 287 10.80 6.20 5.12
N GLY A 288 10.31 5.21 4.36
CA GLY A 288 9.62 5.42 3.10
C GLY A 288 8.38 6.31 3.29
N ALA A 289 7.52 5.99 4.26
CA ALA A 289 6.33 6.78 4.55
C ALA A 289 6.67 8.24 4.88
N ARG A 290 7.72 8.49 5.69
CA ARG A 290 8.18 9.86 6.00
C ARG A 290 8.70 10.59 4.75
N ARG A 291 9.49 9.92 3.91
CA ARG A 291 10.07 10.49 2.67
C ARG A 291 8.98 10.83 1.66
N PHE A 292 8.04 9.91 1.42
CA PHE A 292 6.94 10.12 0.49
C PHE A 292 5.96 11.17 1.01
N LEU A 293 5.62 11.17 2.30
CA LEU A 293 4.75 12.19 2.88
C LEU A 293 5.38 13.59 2.80
N HIS A 294 6.69 13.71 3.06
CA HIS A 294 7.41 14.96 2.89
C HIS A 294 7.30 15.47 1.44
N GLU A 295 7.67 14.65 0.47
CA GLU A 295 7.72 15.08 -0.93
C GLU A 295 6.33 15.38 -1.50
N LEU A 296 5.33 14.56 -1.16
CA LEU A 296 4.00 14.64 -1.77
C LEU A 296 3.01 15.53 -1.03
N ALA A 297 3.23 15.80 0.27
CA ALA A 297 2.31 16.60 1.08
C ALA A 297 2.93 17.86 1.71
N VAL A 298 4.26 18.02 1.66
CA VAL A 298 4.94 19.21 2.21
C VAL A 298 5.66 19.99 1.12
N VAL A 299 6.40 19.31 0.25
CA VAL A 299 7.25 19.96 -0.76
C VAL A 299 6.41 20.49 -1.92
N ARG A 300 5.85 19.60 -2.76
CA ARG A 300 5.14 20.05 -3.95
C ARG A 300 4.24 18.99 -4.57
N LEU A 301 2.98 19.33 -4.88
CA LEU A 301 2.10 18.49 -5.70
C LEU A 301 2.33 18.82 -7.18
N THR A 302 2.61 17.80 -7.99
CA THR A 302 3.08 17.99 -9.38
C THR A 302 2.45 17.07 -10.42
N SER A 303 1.73 16.04 -9.97
CA SER A 303 1.05 15.07 -10.82
C SER A 303 0.01 14.32 -9.97
N SER A 304 -0.65 13.31 -10.57
CA SER A 304 -1.43 12.34 -9.80
C SER A 304 -0.53 11.58 -8.82
N THR A 305 -1.15 10.99 -7.79
CA THR A 305 -0.45 10.33 -6.68
C THR A 305 0.49 9.24 -7.15
N ASP A 306 0.01 8.36 -8.02
CA ASP A 306 0.75 7.24 -8.60
C ASP A 306 1.96 7.70 -9.40
N LEU A 307 1.81 8.71 -10.27
CA LEU A 307 2.93 9.29 -11.02
C LEU A 307 3.94 9.98 -10.10
N MET A 308 3.50 10.58 -8.99
CA MET A 308 4.43 11.11 -8.00
C MET A 308 5.19 10.03 -7.25
N PHE A 309 4.56 8.90 -6.93
CA PHE A 309 5.26 7.71 -6.41
C PHE A 309 6.28 7.20 -7.43
N GLN A 310 5.89 7.12 -8.71
CA GLN A 310 6.79 6.74 -9.79
C GLN A 310 8.00 7.68 -9.86
N HIS A 311 7.79 8.99 -9.83
CA HIS A 311 8.88 9.96 -9.88
C HIS A 311 9.87 9.81 -8.72
N MET A 312 9.38 9.46 -7.53
CA MET A 312 10.21 9.19 -6.35
C MET A 312 11.05 7.92 -6.52
N CYS A 313 10.44 6.86 -7.05
CA CYS A 313 11.12 5.59 -7.31
C CYS A 313 12.13 5.68 -8.45
N ASP A 314 11.81 6.42 -9.51
CA ASP A 314 12.67 6.60 -10.68
C ASP A 314 13.78 7.64 -10.43
N GLY A 315 13.69 8.47 -9.38
CA GLY A 315 14.58 9.63 -9.19
C GLY A 315 14.36 10.73 -10.25
N PHE A 316 13.16 10.80 -10.82
CA PHE A 316 12.83 11.71 -11.92
C PHE A 316 12.46 13.11 -11.42
N LYS A 317 12.54 14.13 -12.30
CA LYS A 317 12.26 15.55 -11.98
C LYS A 317 13.08 16.11 -10.80
N ARG A 318 14.38 15.78 -10.74
CA ARG A 318 15.34 16.25 -9.72
C ARG A 318 15.04 15.75 -8.30
N ARG A 319 14.33 14.63 -8.17
CA ARG A 319 14.08 13.98 -6.87
C ARG A 319 15.20 13.01 -6.53
N THR A 320 15.46 12.85 -5.23
CA THR A 320 16.32 11.77 -4.76
C THR A 320 15.65 10.43 -5.08
N ARG A 321 16.39 9.50 -5.67
CA ARG A 321 15.88 8.16 -5.97
C ARG A 321 15.65 7.38 -4.68
N HIS A 322 14.48 6.79 -4.56
CA HIS A 322 14.14 5.88 -3.47
C HIS A 322 14.32 4.42 -3.87
N THR A 323 14.52 3.55 -2.89
CA THR A 323 14.62 2.11 -3.17
C THR A 323 13.23 1.51 -3.22
N CYS A 324 12.69 1.44 -4.44
CA CYS A 324 11.41 0.79 -4.71
C CYS A 324 11.64 -0.56 -5.40
N LEU A 325 10.90 -1.59 -4.99
CA LEU A 325 10.88 -2.91 -5.61
C LEU A 325 9.50 -3.17 -6.22
N SER A 326 9.43 -3.92 -7.31
CA SER A 326 8.20 -4.26 -8.02
C SER A 326 8.22 -5.73 -8.47
N VAL A 327 7.06 -6.22 -8.91
CA VAL A 327 6.86 -7.58 -9.39
C VAL A 327 5.96 -7.57 -10.64
N GLN A 328 6.33 -8.36 -11.65
CA GLN A 328 5.56 -8.52 -12.88
C GLN A 328 5.32 -10.02 -13.17
N PRO A 329 4.06 -10.46 -13.40
CA PRO A 329 2.82 -9.69 -13.26
C PRO A 329 2.57 -9.26 -11.78
N PRO A 330 1.68 -8.30 -11.52
CA PRO A 330 1.40 -7.84 -10.16
C PRO A 330 0.76 -8.94 -9.30
N LEU A 331 0.82 -8.78 -7.98
CA LEU A 331 0.21 -9.69 -6.98
C LEU A 331 -1.19 -9.25 -6.57
N PHE A 332 -1.45 -7.95 -6.67
CA PHE A 332 -2.75 -7.34 -6.45
C PHE A 332 -3.13 -6.55 -7.71
N GLU A 333 -4.36 -6.69 -8.17
CA GLU A 333 -4.84 -6.05 -9.40
C GLU A 333 -6.26 -5.54 -9.21
N SER A 334 -6.66 -4.51 -9.95
CA SER A 334 -8.04 -4.01 -9.92
C SER A 334 -9.04 -5.08 -10.36
N HIS A 335 -10.05 -5.32 -9.50
CA HIS A 335 -11.17 -6.20 -9.75
C HIS A 335 -12.21 -5.52 -10.65
N ARG A 336 -12.42 -6.06 -11.84
CA ARG A 336 -13.44 -5.60 -12.78
C ARG A 336 -14.75 -6.33 -12.48
N LYS A 337 -15.69 -5.62 -11.87
CA LYS A 337 -17.04 -6.15 -11.56
C LYS A 337 -17.84 -6.44 -12.83
N VAL A 338 -18.82 -7.33 -12.70
CA VAL A 338 -19.88 -7.52 -13.70
C VAL A 338 -20.55 -6.17 -13.98
N ALA A 339 -20.64 -5.78 -15.25
CA ALA A 339 -21.48 -4.65 -15.61
C ALA A 339 -22.95 -5.07 -15.47
N ILE A 340 -23.59 -4.72 -14.35
CA ILE A 340 -25.03 -4.86 -14.21
C ILE A 340 -25.66 -3.84 -15.17
N ASP A 341 -26.35 -4.34 -16.20
CA ASP A 341 -27.12 -3.50 -17.11
C ASP A 341 -28.02 -2.55 -16.31
N ALA A 342 -27.86 -1.25 -16.59
CA ALA A 342 -28.54 -0.08 -16.00
C ALA A 342 -27.90 0.60 -14.77
N GLY A 343 -27.18 1.70 -15.03
CA GLY A 343 -27.28 2.92 -14.22
C GLY A 343 -26.27 3.17 -13.09
N LEU A 344 -25.38 2.23 -12.79
CA LEU A 344 -24.31 2.45 -11.81
C LEU A 344 -22.99 2.71 -12.56
N ASN A 345 -22.73 4.00 -12.82
CA ASN A 345 -21.47 4.48 -13.39
C ASN A 345 -20.31 4.27 -12.40
N ASN A 346 -19.81 3.04 -12.30
CA ASN A 346 -18.49 2.73 -11.76
C ASN A 346 -17.52 2.42 -12.90
N ALA A 347 -17.54 3.26 -13.94
CA ALA A 347 -16.41 3.35 -14.84
C ALA A 347 -15.28 4.02 -14.06
N GLY A 348 -14.23 3.25 -13.72
CA GLY A 348 -12.91 3.83 -13.60
C GLY A 348 -12.63 4.65 -14.86
N GLU A 349 -11.90 5.76 -14.74
CA GLU A 349 -11.69 6.70 -15.84
C GLU A 349 -10.93 6.08 -17.04
N ASP A 350 -10.48 4.84 -16.93
CA ASP A 350 -9.94 4.03 -18.01
C ASP A 350 -11.03 3.41 -18.90
N GLY A 351 -11.93 4.23 -19.48
CA GLY A 351 -12.67 3.91 -20.71
C GLY A 351 -13.42 2.58 -20.82
N ASP A 352 -13.56 1.81 -19.75
CA ASP A 352 -13.92 0.41 -19.81
C ASP A 352 -15.43 0.26 -19.71
N GLU A 353 -16.07 0.53 -20.85
CA GLU A 353 -17.49 0.29 -21.09
C GLU A 353 -17.79 -1.22 -20.97
N GLY A 354 -18.38 -1.60 -19.84
CA GLY A 354 -19.29 -2.75 -19.73
C GLY A 354 -18.68 -4.11 -20.06
N TYR A 355 -17.89 -4.65 -19.15
CA TYR A 355 -17.39 -6.02 -19.24
C TYR A 355 -18.48 -7.06 -18.97
N ASP A 356 -18.24 -8.27 -19.49
CA ASP A 356 -19.11 -9.45 -19.55
C ASP A 356 -20.01 -9.69 -18.31
N ASN A 357 -21.00 -10.60 -18.43
CA ASN A 357 -21.88 -11.01 -17.32
C ASN A 357 -21.15 -11.63 -16.10
N GLU A 358 -19.81 -11.66 -16.10
CA GLU A 358 -18.94 -12.29 -15.11
C GLU A 358 -17.81 -11.33 -14.71
N GLY A 359 -17.56 -11.19 -13.41
CA GLY A 359 -16.47 -10.36 -12.91
C GLY A 359 -15.11 -11.04 -13.13
N PHE A 360 -14.06 -10.25 -13.36
CA PHE A 360 -12.72 -10.76 -13.61
C PHE A 360 -11.65 -9.84 -13.02
N THR A 361 -10.46 -10.41 -12.77
CA THR A 361 -9.30 -9.67 -12.28
C THR A 361 -8.13 -9.99 -13.22
N PRO A 362 -7.61 -9.02 -13.99
CA PRO A 362 -6.49 -9.26 -14.91
C PRO A 362 -5.30 -9.93 -14.22
N ASN A 363 -4.52 -10.74 -14.94
CA ASN A 363 -3.26 -11.34 -14.47
C ASN A 363 -3.34 -12.27 -13.23
N ILE A 364 -4.49 -12.33 -12.55
CA ILE A 364 -4.74 -13.17 -11.38
C ILE A 364 -5.56 -14.40 -11.81
N ARG A 365 -5.01 -15.60 -11.60
CA ARG A 365 -5.68 -16.85 -12.02
C ARG A 365 -6.86 -17.19 -11.13
N TRP A 366 -6.63 -17.37 -9.84
CA TRP A 366 -7.66 -17.71 -8.86
C TRP A 366 -8.00 -16.49 -8.01
N ALA A 367 -8.53 -15.49 -8.70
CA ALA A 367 -8.97 -14.23 -8.12
C ALA A 367 -10.00 -14.48 -7.00
N THR A 368 -9.75 -13.94 -5.81
CA THR A 368 -10.50 -14.24 -4.59
C THR A 368 -11.93 -13.75 -4.71
N MET A 369 -12.14 -12.51 -5.15
CA MET A 369 -13.48 -11.91 -5.28
C MET A 369 -14.32 -12.61 -6.37
N VAL A 370 -13.69 -13.03 -7.46
CA VAL A 370 -14.34 -13.83 -8.52
C VAL A 370 -14.82 -15.17 -7.97
N ASN A 371 -14.11 -15.75 -7.01
CA ASN A 371 -14.37 -17.07 -6.46
C ASN A 371 -15.27 -17.09 -5.22
N PHE A 372 -15.85 -15.96 -4.78
CA PHE A 372 -16.73 -15.93 -3.60
C PHE A 372 -17.83 -17.00 -3.60
N PRO A 373 -18.59 -17.24 -4.68
CA PRO A 373 -19.63 -18.28 -4.65
C PRO A 373 -19.07 -19.67 -4.34
N LYS A 374 -17.91 -20.02 -4.93
CA LYS A 374 -17.24 -21.31 -4.72
C LYS A 374 -16.68 -21.43 -3.30
N LEU A 375 -16.05 -20.37 -2.80
CA LEU A 375 -15.50 -20.32 -1.45
C LEU A 375 -16.59 -20.45 -0.38
N LEU A 376 -17.74 -19.79 -0.57
CA LEU A 376 -18.91 -19.92 0.31
C LEU A 376 -19.52 -21.34 0.29
N ALA A 377 -19.49 -22.00 -0.87
CA ALA A 377 -19.93 -23.38 -1.02
C ALA A 377 -18.92 -24.42 -0.51
N GLY A 378 -17.71 -24.00 -0.12
CA GLY A 378 -16.63 -24.91 0.27
C GLY A 378 -16.05 -25.71 -0.91
N GLU A 379 -16.27 -25.23 -2.13
CA GLU A 379 -15.74 -25.81 -3.36
C GLU A 379 -14.26 -25.46 -3.56
N THR A 380 -13.53 -26.32 -4.29
CA THR A 380 -12.08 -26.14 -4.56
C THR A 380 -11.74 -26.14 -6.04
N ASP A 381 -12.73 -26.29 -6.93
CA ASP A 381 -12.59 -26.19 -8.38
C ASP A 381 -12.75 -24.73 -8.83
N TYR A 382 -11.83 -23.88 -8.37
CA TYR A 382 -11.90 -22.43 -8.56
C TYR A 382 -11.98 -22.01 -10.04
N LEU A 383 -12.71 -20.93 -10.28
CA LEU A 383 -12.77 -20.27 -11.57
C LEU A 383 -11.38 -19.70 -11.89
N ASP A 384 -10.85 -20.10 -13.06
CA ASP A 384 -9.62 -19.59 -13.64
C ASP A 384 -9.93 -18.90 -14.97
N TRP A 385 -9.85 -17.56 -14.97
CA TRP A 385 -10.09 -16.74 -16.15
C TRP A 385 -8.98 -16.84 -17.20
N SER A 386 -7.80 -17.29 -16.78
CA SER A 386 -6.59 -17.39 -17.59
C SER A 386 -6.10 -18.83 -17.64
N LYS A 387 -7.04 -19.77 -17.80
CA LYS A 387 -6.76 -21.21 -17.85
C LYS A 387 -5.85 -21.53 -19.03
N ASP A 388 -4.80 -22.29 -18.75
CA ASP A 388 -3.77 -22.65 -19.72
C ASP A 388 -4.35 -23.44 -20.91
N GLY A 389 -3.82 -23.17 -22.10
CA GLY A 389 -4.26 -23.76 -23.36
C GLY A 389 -5.59 -23.21 -23.92
N GLU A 390 -6.33 -22.41 -23.17
CA GLU A 390 -7.54 -21.75 -23.65
C GLU A 390 -7.21 -20.41 -24.35
N PRO A 391 -7.99 -19.98 -25.34
CA PRO A 391 -7.82 -18.64 -25.91
C PRO A 391 -8.08 -17.58 -24.84
N ARG A 392 -7.37 -16.44 -24.92
CA ARG A 392 -7.68 -15.28 -24.08
C ARG A 392 -9.13 -14.86 -24.34
N ARG A 393 -9.95 -14.79 -23.29
CA ARG A 393 -11.30 -14.24 -23.36
C ARG A 393 -11.22 -12.77 -23.81
N GLU A 394 -11.82 -12.46 -24.95
CA GLU A 394 -11.95 -11.09 -25.47
C GLU A 394 -13.17 -10.42 -24.86
N HIS A 395 -13.01 -9.17 -24.42
CA HIS A 395 -14.12 -8.39 -23.93
C HIS A 395 -14.89 -7.74 -25.09
N ARG A 396 -16.19 -7.96 -25.15
CA ARG A 396 -17.05 -7.19 -26.06
C ARG A 396 -17.41 -5.87 -25.41
N ALA A 397 -16.73 -4.79 -25.80
CA ALA A 397 -17.30 -3.46 -25.62
C ALA A 397 -18.69 -3.44 -26.30
N LYS A 398 -19.74 -3.06 -25.57
CA LYS A 398 -21.05 -2.83 -26.18
C LYS A 398 -20.89 -1.73 -27.21
N GLN A 399 -20.90 -2.07 -28.50
CA GLN A 399 -21.01 -1.08 -29.57
C GLN A 399 -22.26 -0.24 -29.29
N LYS A 400 -22.08 1.05 -28.99
CA LYS A 400 -23.18 2.03 -28.97
C LYS A 400 -23.88 1.94 -30.32
N ALA A 401 -25.07 1.34 -30.33
CA ALA A 401 -25.95 1.38 -31.48
C ALA A 401 -26.23 2.85 -31.78
N ALA A 402 -25.67 3.35 -32.88
CA ALA A 402 -26.06 4.61 -33.44
C ALA A 402 -27.53 4.48 -33.88
N THR A 403 -28.46 4.82 -33.01
CA THR A 403 -29.81 5.21 -33.43
C THR A 403 -29.66 6.52 -34.20
N SER A 404 -29.45 6.43 -35.52
CA SER A 404 -29.84 7.51 -36.41
C SER A 404 -31.37 7.53 -36.42
N THR A 405 -31.93 8.40 -35.59
CA THR A 405 -33.26 8.92 -35.81
C THR A 405 -33.25 9.58 -37.18
N GLY A 406 -34.03 9.03 -38.10
CA GLY A 406 -34.31 9.66 -39.38
C GLY A 406 -34.90 11.05 -39.19
N ASN A 407 -34.53 11.93 -40.10
CA ASN A 407 -35.31 13.07 -40.54
C ASN A 407 -35.31 13.06 -42.06
#